data_AF-F2EIU2-F1
#
_entry.id   AF-F2EIU2-F1
#
_cell.length_a   1.000
_cell.length_b   1.000
_cell.length_c   1.000
_cell.angle_alpha   90.00
_cell.angle_beta   90.00
_cell.angle_gamma   90.00
#
_symmetry.space_group_name_H-M   'P 1'
#
loop_
_entity.id
_entity.type
_entity.pdbx_description
1 polymer ?
#
loop_
_entity_poly.entity_id
_entity_poly.type
_entity_poly.pdbx_seq_one_letter_code
_entity_poly.pdbx_strand_id
1 'polypeptide(L)'
;MPHPSSSPSSPRQPLRLARVLLPFGLLLLVSLLVLHGRPPGARSGADPAALFLSLSPGANASIAADLRALTAGPHLAGTPGAAGVTAHVHARFRVAGLRTLTREYAPLLSYRAHASLALLAADRSLLARLSTDEPADPDRRVVRPYHAYSPSGAAVAEAVFVNLCREEDLAALDRLGVSLRGRIAVTVRGCGYRGGVVARAAGKGAVAVLIAGHADGGVERGAVLLGGPGDPLTPGWAAADGAERLGFDHEAVRRRFPTIPSMPVSADTAAAIVRSLGGLALPRAGRPSARSPYAASRVATG
;
A
#
# COMPACT_ATOMS: atom_id res chain seq x y z
N MET A 1 -58.87 -54.18 -66.20
CA MET A 1 -59.52 -53.02 -66.85
C MET A 1 -60.69 -52.60 -65.98
N PRO A 2 -60.98 -51.31 -65.71
CA PRO A 2 -60.43 -50.08 -66.28
C PRO A 2 -59.63 -49.19 -65.28
N HIS A 3 -58.90 -48.21 -65.83
CA HIS A 3 -58.22 -47.05 -65.22
C HIS A 3 -59.18 -45.83 -65.13
N PRO A 4 -58.78 -44.60 -64.69
CA PRO A 4 -57.85 -44.15 -63.64
C PRO A 4 -58.43 -42.97 -62.80
N SER A 5 -57.76 -42.54 -61.73
CA SER A 5 -57.76 -41.11 -61.37
C SER A 5 -56.48 -40.72 -60.61
N SER A 6 -55.62 -40.00 -61.32
CA SER A 6 -54.46 -39.26 -60.81
C SER A 6 -54.88 -38.05 -59.96
N SER A 7 -54.14 -37.74 -58.91
CA SER A 7 -54.04 -36.37 -58.39
C SER A 7 -52.65 -36.10 -57.79
N PRO A 8 -52.15 -34.84 -57.85
CA PRO A 8 -50.72 -34.54 -57.91
C PRO A 8 -50.10 -34.22 -56.54
N SER A 9 -48.81 -34.47 -56.43
CA SER A 9 -47.94 -33.90 -55.38
C SER A 9 -47.86 -32.38 -55.54
N SER A 10 -48.28 -31.65 -54.51
CA SER A 10 -48.08 -30.20 -54.40
C SER A 10 -46.82 -29.91 -53.57
N PRO A 11 -45.84 -29.15 -54.11
CA PRO A 11 -44.75 -28.59 -53.33
C PRO A 11 -45.20 -27.27 -52.70
N ARG A 12 -44.79 -26.98 -51.46
CA ARG A 12 -44.49 -25.63 -50.90
C ARG A 12 -44.51 -25.64 -49.37
N GLN A 13 -43.33 -25.79 -48.76
CA GLN A 13 -43.08 -25.41 -47.35
C GLN A 13 -42.06 -24.27 -47.11
N PRO A 14 -41.68 -23.38 -48.06
CA PRO A 14 -40.71 -22.32 -47.71
C PRO A 14 -41.34 -21.13 -46.95
N LEU A 15 -42.66 -20.90 -47.05
CA LEU A 15 -43.31 -19.69 -46.53
C LEU A 15 -43.66 -19.71 -45.03
N ARG A 16 -43.70 -20.89 -44.39
CA ARG A 16 -44.00 -20.98 -42.94
C ARG A 16 -42.77 -20.72 -42.07
N LEU A 17 -41.58 -21.14 -42.52
CA LEU A 17 -40.35 -20.92 -41.77
C LEU A 17 -39.94 -19.43 -41.75
N ALA A 18 -40.12 -18.74 -42.89
CA ALA A 18 -39.82 -17.31 -43.02
C ALA A 18 -40.66 -16.43 -42.07
N ARG A 19 -41.90 -16.83 -41.73
CA ARG A 19 -42.78 -16.08 -40.82
C ARG A 19 -42.38 -16.14 -39.35
N VAL A 20 -41.58 -17.13 -38.96
CA VAL A 20 -41.09 -17.29 -37.56
C VAL A 20 -39.68 -16.72 -37.40
N LEU A 21 -38.84 -16.84 -38.43
CA LEU A 21 -37.45 -16.37 -38.39
C LEU A 21 -37.32 -14.84 -38.47
N LEU A 22 -38.24 -14.15 -39.17
CA LEU A 22 -38.24 -12.69 -39.28
C LEU A 22 -38.49 -11.96 -37.95
N PRO A 23 -39.53 -12.30 -37.16
CA PRO A 23 -39.74 -11.64 -35.86
C PRO A 23 -38.63 -12.02 -34.87
N PHE A 24 -38.11 -13.24 -34.91
CA PHE A 24 -37.01 -13.65 -34.04
C PHE A 24 -35.71 -12.92 -34.38
N GLY A 25 -35.39 -12.77 -35.67
CA GLY A 25 -34.24 -11.99 -36.14
C GLY A 25 -34.35 -10.50 -35.82
N LEU A 26 -35.56 -9.93 -35.93
CA LEU A 26 -35.84 -8.54 -35.53
C LEU A 26 -35.67 -8.36 -34.01
N LEU A 27 -36.15 -9.31 -33.21
CA LEU A 27 -36.05 -9.26 -31.76
C LEU A 27 -34.59 -9.45 -31.28
N LEU A 28 -33.82 -10.29 -31.97
CA LEU A 28 -32.38 -10.43 -31.76
C LEU A 28 -31.62 -9.17 -32.16
N LEU A 29 -31.97 -8.53 -33.29
CA LEU A 29 -31.36 -7.28 -33.74
C LEU A 29 -31.68 -6.13 -32.77
N VAL A 30 -32.92 -6.03 -32.29
CA VAL A 30 -33.32 -5.06 -31.27
C VAL A 30 -32.60 -5.33 -29.95
N SER A 31 -32.50 -6.60 -29.53
CA SER A 31 -31.73 -7.00 -28.34
C SER A 31 -30.25 -6.61 -28.48
N LEU A 32 -29.63 -6.87 -29.64
CA LEU A 32 -28.26 -6.47 -29.93
C LEU A 32 -28.08 -4.95 -29.98
N LEU A 33 -29.04 -4.20 -30.53
CA LEU A 33 -29.04 -2.74 -30.52
C LEU A 33 -29.27 -2.15 -29.13
N VAL A 34 -30.02 -2.83 -28.24
CA VAL A 34 -30.21 -2.40 -26.85
C VAL A 34 -28.99 -2.76 -25.98
N LEU A 35 -28.36 -3.91 -26.23
CA LEU A 35 -27.17 -4.36 -25.50
C LEU A 35 -25.86 -3.71 -25.98
N HIS A 36 -25.76 -3.34 -27.26
CA HIS A 36 -24.54 -2.78 -27.88
C HIS A 36 -24.70 -1.36 -28.43
N GLY A 37 -25.93 -0.84 -28.54
CA GLY A 37 -26.19 0.55 -28.88
C GLY A 37 -25.95 1.45 -27.68
N ARG A 38 -24.68 1.64 -27.31
CA ARG A 38 -24.30 2.83 -26.56
C ARG A 38 -24.51 4.04 -27.48
N PRO A 39 -25.34 5.03 -27.13
CA PRO A 39 -25.40 6.26 -27.91
C PRO A 39 -24.01 6.90 -27.92
N PRO A 40 -23.46 7.26 -29.10
CA PRO A 40 -22.23 8.03 -29.16
C PRO A 40 -22.58 9.44 -28.68
N GLY A 41 -22.17 9.80 -27.45
CA GLY A 41 -22.23 11.18 -26.99
C GLY A 41 -22.93 11.50 -25.67
N ALA A 42 -23.08 10.54 -24.74
CA ALA A 42 -23.49 10.86 -23.37
C ALA A 42 -22.51 10.32 -22.32
N ARG A 43 -21.24 10.78 -22.39
CA ARG A 43 -20.46 10.98 -21.17
C ARG A 43 -20.66 12.42 -20.69
N SER A 44 -21.89 12.76 -20.30
CA SER A 44 -22.04 13.70 -19.19
C SER A 44 -21.86 12.86 -17.92
N GLY A 45 -20.62 12.42 -17.69
CA GLY A 45 -20.25 11.91 -16.38
C GLY A 45 -20.20 13.13 -15.49
N ALA A 46 -21.31 13.47 -14.85
CA ALA A 46 -21.29 14.46 -13.79
C ALA A 46 -20.15 14.04 -12.85
N ASP A 47 -19.12 14.88 -12.76
CA ASP A 47 -18.02 14.66 -11.82
C ASP A 47 -18.65 14.50 -10.44
N PRO A 48 -18.57 13.32 -9.79
CA PRO A 48 -19.21 13.10 -8.51
C PRO A 48 -18.75 14.11 -7.47
N ALA A 49 -17.51 14.63 -7.58
CA ALA A 49 -17.02 15.69 -6.72
C ALA A 49 -17.74 17.01 -7.00
N ALA A 50 -17.83 17.44 -8.26
CA ALA A 50 -18.59 18.63 -8.64
C ALA A 50 -20.08 18.54 -8.25
N LEU A 51 -20.70 17.37 -8.41
CA LEU A 51 -22.09 17.12 -7.98
C LEU A 51 -22.21 17.19 -6.45
N PHE A 52 -21.32 16.52 -5.71
CA PHE A 52 -21.33 16.56 -4.26
C PHE A 52 -21.17 17.98 -3.70
N LEU A 53 -20.28 18.78 -4.29
CA LEU A 53 -20.06 20.16 -3.89
C LEU A 53 -21.23 21.09 -4.30
N SER A 54 -21.94 20.80 -5.39
CA SER A 54 -23.08 21.60 -5.84
C SER A 54 -24.36 21.36 -5.05
N LEU A 55 -24.48 20.19 -4.39
CA LEU A 55 -25.63 19.83 -3.56
C LEU A 55 -25.76 20.64 -2.27
N SER A 56 -24.72 21.36 -1.84
CA SER A 56 -24.75 22.14 -0.61
C SER A 56 -24.03 23.48 -0.77
N PRO A 57 -24.77 24.59 -0.94
CA PRO A 57 -24.20 25.93 -0.87
C PRO A 57 -23.40 26.11 0.44
N GLY A 58 -22.11 26.45 0.32
CA GLY A 58 -21.21 26.58 1.47
C GLY A 58 -20.43 25.31 1.87
N ALA A 59 -20.60 24.18 1.16
CA ALA A 59 -19.86 22.94 1.43
C ALA A 59 -18.34 23.14 1.45
N ASN A 60 -17.81 23.93 0.51
CA ASN A 60 -16.38 24.24 0.47
C ASN A 60 -15.88 24.87 1.78
N ALA A 61 -16.66 25.80 2.36
CA ALA A 61 -16.28 26.46 3.61
C ALA A 61 -16.34 25.50 4.79
N SER A 62 -17.38 24.66 4.89
CA SER A 62 -17.47 23.66 5.97
C SER A 62 -16.40 22.58 5.84
N ILE A 63 -16.13 22.09 4.63
CA ILE A 63 -15.08 21.09 4.36
C ILE A 63 -13.71 21.68 4.73
N ALA A 64 -13.42 22.92 4.34
CA ALA A 64 -12.17 23.58 4.68
C ALA A 64 -12.03 23.80 6.19
N ALA A 65 -13.11 24.17 6.88
CA ALA A 65 -13.11 24.34 8.33
C ALA A 65 -12.88 23.01 9.06
N ASP A 66 -13.59 21.95 8.66
CA ASP A 66 -13.42 20.62 9.22
C ASP A 66 -12.01 20.07 8.94
N LEU A 67 -11.50 20.22 7.72
CA LEU A 67 -10.12 19.85 7.39
C LEU A 67 -9.12 20.56 8.30
N ARG A 68 -9.26 21.87 8.50
CA ARG A 68 -8.39 22.66 9.38
C ARG A 68 -8.43 22.17 10.83
N ALA A 69 -9.61 21.83 11.34
CA ALA A 69 -9.76 21.30 12.68
C ALA A 69 -9.12 19.91 12.84
N LEU A 70 -9.31 19.04 11.85
CA LEU A 70 -8.79 17.67 11.84
C LEU A 70 -7.26 17.61 11.66
N THR A 71 -6.65 18.62 11.01
CA THR A 71 -5.20 18.66 10.73
C THR A 71 -4.42 19.65 11.59
N ALA A 72 -5.03 20.22 12.64
CA ALA A 72 -4.40 21.23 13.50
C ALA A 72 -3.15 20.71 14.25
N GLY A 73 -3.01 19.39 14.43
CA GLY A 73 -1.86 18.77 15.05
C GLY A 73 -1.82 17.26 14.82
N PRO A 74 -0.77 16.56 15.28
CA PRO A 74 -0.66 15.11 15.17
C PRO A 74 -1.74 14.39 15.97
N HIS A 75 -2.35 13.38 15.37
CA HIS A 75 -3.45 12.62 15.96
C HIS A 75 -3.23 11.12 15.79
N LEU A 76 -2.05 10.64 16.21
CA LEU A 76 -1.66 9.23 16.16
C LEU A 76 -2.63 8.38 17.00
N ALA A 77 -2.98 7.20 16.50
CA ALA A 77 -3.86 6.26 17.21
C ALA A 77 -3.37 6.03 18.66
N GLY A 78 -4.29 6.03 19.62
CA GLY A 78 -4.00 5.85 21.04
C GLY A 78 -3.38 7.06 21.76
N THR A 79 -3.30 8.24 21.12
CA THR A 79 -2.77 9.46 21.74
C THR A 79 -3.88 10.48 22.06
N PRO A 80 -3.64 11.45 22.97
CA PRO A 80 -4.59 12.53 23.25
C PRO A 80 -5.00 13.34 22.01
N GLY A 81 -4.10 13.52 21.05
CA GLY A 81 -4.41 14.20 19.79
C GLY A 81 -5.51 13.49 18.98
N ALA A 82 -5.51 12.15 18.95
CA ALA A 82 -6.58 11.38 18.33
C ALA A 82 -7.92 11.53 19.06
N ALA A 83 -7.91 11.60 20.39
CA ALA A 83 -9.14 11.81 21.17
C ALA A 83 -9.79 13.17 20.85
N GLY A 84 -8.99 14.22 20.65
CA GLY A 84 -9.49 15.54 20.22
C GLY A 84 -10.18 15.49 18.86
N VAL A 85 -9.60 14.77 17.90
CA VAL A 85 -10.21 14.53 16.59
C VAL A 85 -11.52 13.75 16.71
N THR A 86 -11.57 12.70 17.55
CA THR A 86 -12.81 11.96 17.84
C THR A 86 -13.90 12.87 18.40
N ALA A 87 -13.56 13.73 19.36
CA ALA A 87 -14.51 14.68 19.94
C ALA A 87 -15.07 15.66 18.89
N HIS A 88 -14.22 16.17 17.99
CA HIS A 88 -14.65 17.03 16.88
C HIS A 88 -15.66 16.32 15.98
N VAL A 89 -15.33 15.13 15.47
CA VAL A 89 -16.22 14.36 14.60
C VAL A 89 -17.54 14.02 15.29
N HIS A 90 -17.47 13.61 16.55
CA HIS A 90 -18.66 13.30 17.36
C HIS A 90 -19.59 14.53 17.52
N ALA A 91 -19.02 15.71 17.78
CA ALA A 91 -19.78 16.95 17.86
C ALA A 91 -20.45 17.30 16.52
N ARG A 92 -19.71 17.17 15.40
CA ARG A 92 -20.24 17.46 14.05
C ARG A 92 -21.40 16.53 13.69
N PHE A 93 -21.31 15.24 14.01
CA PHE A 93 -22.41 14.30 13.77
C PHE A 93 -23.65 14.61 14.63
N ARG A 94 -23.46 14.98 15.90
CA ARG A 94 -24.57 15.40 16.76
C ARG A 94 -25.27 16.66 16.26
N VAL A 95 -24.52 17.67 15.83
CA VAL A 95 -25.07 18.90 15.24
C VAL A 95 -25.84 18.60 13.96
N ALA A 96 -25.41 17.62 13.18
CA ALA A 96 -26.13 17.14 11.99
C ALA A 96 -27.39 16.30 12.31
N GLY A 97 -27.74 16.13 13.59
CA GLY A 97 -28.91 15.35 14.01
C GLY A 97 -28.72 13.84 13.93
N LEU A 98 -27.49 13.35 13.76
CA LEU A 98 -27.21 11.92 13.66
C LEU A 98 -27.16 11.27 15.05
N ARG A 99 -27.81 10.11 15.21
CA ARG A 99 -27.62 9.26 16.39
C ARG A 99 -26.18 8.74 16.41
N THR A 100 -25.37 9.29 17.31
CA THR A 100 -23.93 9.03 17.36
C THR A 100 -23.58 8.24 18.62
N LEU A 101 -22.79 7.18 18.47
CA LEU A 101 -22.34 6.30 19.55
C LEU A 101 -20.83 6.14 19.46
N THR A 102 -20.17 5.94 20.60
CA THR A 102 -18.76 5.59 20.69
C THR A 102 -18.60 4.14 21.15
N ARG A 103 -17.52 3.50 20.69
CA ARG A 103 -17.11 2.16 21.12
C ARG A 103 -15.61 2.18 21.36
N GLU A 104 -15.20 1.59 22.48
CA GLU A 104 -13.80 1.52 22.89
C GLU A 104 -13.26 0.11 22.66
N TYR A 105 -12.03 0.05 22.17
CA TYR A 105 -11.26 -1.16 22.00
C TYR A 105 -9.83 -0.89 22.48
N ALA A 106 -9.16 -1.92 22.98
CA ALA A 106 -7.77 -1.86 23.41
C ALA A 106 -6.91 -2.77 22.50
N PRO A 107 -6.73 -2.44 21.20
CA PRO A 107 -5.88 -3.23 20.32
C PRO A 107 -4.40 -3.07 20.69
N LEU A 108 -3.56 -4.01 20.29
CA LEU A 108 -2.12 -3.84 20.37
C LEU A 108 -1.68 -2.72 19.41
N LEU A 109 -1.04 -1.68 19.95
CA LEU A 109 -0.37 -0.63 19.19
C LEU A 109 1.15 -0.71 19.39
N SER A 110 1.89 -0.05 18.51
CA SER A 110 3.35 -0.01 18.54
C SER A 110 3.80 1.44 18.40
N TYR A 111 4.77 1.86 19.20
CA TYR A 111 5.33 3.21 19.18
C TYR A 111 6.84 3.17 19.21
N ARG A 112 7.48 4.18 18.62
CA ARG A 112 8.94 4.35 18.68
C ARG A 112 9.38 4.76 20.08
N ALA A 113 10.23 3.94 20.70
CA ALA A 113 11.00 4.34 21.88
C ALA A 113 12.29 5.07 21.47
N HIS A 114 13.26 4.33 20.93
CA HIS A 114 14.56 4.86 20.50
C HIS A 114 14.95 4.31 19.12
N ALA A 115 15.73 5.08 18.37
CA ALA A 115 16.34 4.64 17.13
C ALA A 115 17.62 5.43 16.88
N SER A 116 18.63 4.75 16.34
CA SER A 116 19.92 5.32 15.97
C SER A 116 20.41 4.62 14.71
N LEU A 117 21.10 5.36 13.86
CA LEU A 117 21.71 4.85 12.65
C LEU A 117 23.10 5.47 12.50
N ALA A 118 24.07 4.67 12.10
CA ALA A 118 25.45 5.12 11.90
C ALA A 118 26.09 4.39 10.73
N LEU A 119 26.96 5.11 10.03
CA LEU A 119 27.93 4.54 9.09
C LEU A 119 29.20 4.22 9.84
N LEU A 120 29.69 3.01 9.63
CA LEU A 120 30.96 2.53 10.17
C LEU A 120 31.91 2.22 9.01
N ALA A 121 33.20 2.39 9.25
CA ALA A 121 34.24 1.94 8.33
C ALA A 121 34.44 0.42 8.44
N ALA A 122 35.30 -0.15 7.59
CA ALA A 122 35.62 -1.58 7.60
C ALA A 122 36.20 -2.06 8.94
N ASP A 123 36.95 -1.21 9.64
CA ASP A 123 37.50 -1.45 10.98
C ASP A 123 36.48 -1.21 12.12
N ARG A 124 35.22 -0.95 11.77
CA ARG A 124 34.11 -0.59 12.66
C ARG A 124 34.25 0.76 13.38
N SER A 125 35.20 1.60 12.99
CA SER A 125 35.25 2.99 13.47
C SER A 125 34.04 3.78 12.96
N LEU A 126 33.59 4.75 13.77
CA LEU A 126 32.44 5.59 13.44
C LEU A 126 32.81 6.60 12.34
N LEU A 127 32.16 6.51 11.17
CA LEU A 127 32.30 7.50 10.10
C LEU A 127 31.31 8.64 10.27
N ALA A 128 30.03 8.32 10.48
CA ALA A 128 28.99 9.32 10.61
C ALA A 128 27.80 8.78 11.42
N ARG A 129 27.18 9.64 12.22
CA ARG A 129 25.83 9.39 12.75
C ARG A 129 24.82 9.92 11.75
N LEU A 130 23.85 9.10 11.39
CA LEU A 130 22.80 9.45 10.43
C LEU A 130 21.52 9.80 11.18
N SER A 131 20.84 10.86 10.72
CA SER A 131 19.56 11.25 11.30
C SER A 131 18.49 10.17 11.06
N THR A 132 17.64 9.97 12.06
CA THR A 132 16.45 9.11 11.97
C THR A 132 15.17 9.92 12.14
N ASP A 133 15.29 11.24 12.08
CA ASP A 133 14.19 12.19 12.19
C ASP A 133 13.76 12.70 10.81
N GLU A 134 12.59 13.32 10.77
CA GLU A 134 12.01 13.93 9.57
C GLU A 134 12.74 15.24 9.25
N PRO A 135 13.42 15.39 8.10
CA PRO A 135 14.12 16.62 7.76
C PRO A 135 13.21 17.84 7.67
N ALA A 136 11.97 17.62 7.22
CA ALA A 136 10.94 18.65 7.08
C ALA A 136 10.34 19.10 8.42
N ASP A 137 10.72 18.49 9.54
CA ASP A 137 10.20 18.83 10.87
C ASP A 137 11.31 18.90 11.94
N PRO A 138 12.15 19.95 11.90
CA PRO A 138 13.28 20.10 12.81
C PRO A 138 12.86 20.21 14.29
N ASP A 139 11.68 20.78 14.53
CA ASP A 139 11.13 20.99 15.88
C ASP A 139 10.42 19.74 16.45
N ARG A 140 10.42 18.61 15.71
CA ARG A 140 9.80 17.34 16.11
C ARG A 140 8.33 17.49 16.53
N ARG A 141 7.60 18.37 15.84
CA ARG A 141 6.16 18.57 16.00
C ARG A 141 5.36 17.37 15.53
N VAL A 142 5.90 16.54 14.63
CA VAL A 142 5.26 15.33 14.13
C VAL A 142 5.80 14.08 14.81
N VAL A 143 5.00 13.01 14.75
CA VAL A 143 5.40 11.68 15.23
C VAL A 143 6.74 11.30 14.60
N ARG A 144 7.76 10.98 15.38
CA ARG A 144 9.07 10.58 14.81
C ARG A 144 8.95 9.36 13.90
N PRO A 145 9.71 9.26 12.79
CA PRO A 145 9.58 8.13 11.86
C PRO A 145 9.91 6.77 12.50
N TYR A 146 9.09 5.76 12.19
CA TYR A 146 9.32 4.35 12.53
C TYR A 146 8.39 3.45 11.69
N HIS A 147 8.71 2.16 11.65
CA HIS A 147 7.80 1.13 11.18
C HIS A 147 7.04 0.52 12.36
N ALA A 148 5.73 0.72 12.39
CA ALA A 148 4.89 0.12 13.43
C ALA A 148 4.93 -1.40 13.32
N TYR A 149 5.08 -2.07 14.47
CA TYR A 149 5.20 -3.52 14.61
C TYR A 149 6.51 -4.12 14.06
N SER A 150 7.51 -3.30 13.73
CA SER A 150 8.87 -3.82 13.54
C SER A 150 9.39 -4.35 14.88
N PRO A 151 10.07 -5.52 14.92
CA PRO A 151 10.72 -5.98 16.14
C PRO A 151 11.83 -5.01 16.54
N SER A 152 12.06 -4.88 17.85
CA SER A 152 13.25 -4.23 18.39
C SER A 152 14.48 -5.08 18.12
N GLY A 153 15.62 -4.43 17.89
CA GLY A 153 16.88 -5.11 17.65
C GLY A 153 17.97 -4.14 17.19
N ALA A 154 19.19 -4.66 17.12
CA ALA A 154 20.34 -3.97 16.57
C ALA A 154 21.03 -4.88 15.56
N ALA A 155 21.51 -4.30 14.46
CA ALA A 155 22.26 -5.02 13.44
C ALA A 155 23.44 -4.14 12.99
N VAL A 156 24.60 -4.76 12.87
CA VAL A 156 25.80 -4.16 12.28
C VAL A 156 26.29 -5.12 11.20
N ALA A 157 26.13 -4.71 9.95
CA ALA A 157 26.59 -5.47 8.79
C ALA A 157 26.74 -4.55 7.58
N GLU A 158 27.34 -5.10 6.51
CA GLU A 158 27.40 -4.44 5.22
C GLU A 158 26.00 -4.11 4.69
N ALA A 159 25.87 -2.97 4.03
CA ALA A 159 24.63 -2.57 3.37
C ALA A 159 24.62 -2.98 1.90
N VAL A 160 23.46 -3.43 1.40
CA VAL A 160 23.24 -3.71 -0.03
C VAL A 160 22.04 -2.91 -0.50
N PHE A 161 22.21 -2.18 -1.59
CA PHE A 161 21.09 -1.50 -2.23
C PHE A 161 20.29 -2.49 -3.09
N VAL A 162 18.99 -2.61 -2.80
CA VAL A 162 18.10 -3.61 -3.42
C VAL A 162 16.96 -2.98 -4.23
N ASN A 163 17.09 -1.71 -4.61
CA ASN A 163 16.07 -0.96 -5.35
C ASN A 163 14.69 -1.07 -4.65
N LEU A 164 13.67 -1.64 -5.31
CA LEU A 164 12.31 -1.77 -4.76
C LEU A 164 12.09 -3.10 -4.02
N CYS A 165 13.12 -3.95 -3.91
CA CYS A 165 13.05 -5.28 -3.32
C CYS A 165 11.93 -6.15 -3.95
N ARG A 166 11.81 -6.08 -5.28
CA ARG A 166 10.99 -6.99 -6.08
C ARG A 166 11.73 -8.29 -6.31
N GLU A 167 11.00 -9.33 -6.70
CA GLU A 167 11.61 -10.59 -7.13
C GLU A 167 12.61 -10.35 -8.28
N GLU A 168 12.29 -9.46 -9.22
CA GLU A 168 13.20 -9.09 -10.32
C GLU A 168 14.48 -8.38 -9.84
N ASP A 169 14.40 -7.55 -8.79
CA ASP A 169 15.55 -6.86 -8.20
C ASP A 169 16.47 -7.87 -7.49
N LEU A 170 15.87 -8.79 -6.73
CA LEU A 170 16.59 -9.83 -6.01
C LEU A 170 17.28 -10.80 -6.99
N ALA A 171 16.59 -11.22 -8.05
CA ALA A 171 17.18 -12.05 -9.10
C ALA A 171 18.30 -11.32 -9.87
N ALA A 172 18.21 -10.00 -10.02
CA ALA A 172 19.29 -9.20 -10.60
C ALA A 172 20.53 -9.19 -9.70
N LEU A 173 20.38 -9.06 -8.38
CA LEU A 173 21.49 -9.16 -7.43
C LEU A 173 22.13 -10.55 -7.42
N ASP A 174 21.30 -11.60 -7.43
CA ASP A 174 21.78 -12.99 -7.49
C ASP A 174 22.64 -13.22 -8.75
N ARG A 175 22.23 -12.69 -9.91
CA ARG A 175 23.02 -12.74 -11.17
C ARG A 175 24.34 -11.96 -11.11
N LEU A 176 24.42 -10.94 -10.26
CA LEU A 176 25.64 -10.17 -10.02
C LEU A 176 26.53 -10.79 -8.93
N GLY A 177 26.13 -11.93 -8.35
CA GLY A 177 26.85 -12.58 -7.25
C GLY A 177 26.71 -11.85 -5.91
N VAL A 178 25.75 -10.93 -5.78
CA VAL A 178 25.53 -10.15 -4.55
C VAL A 178 24.47 -10.82 -3.69
N SER A 179 24.89 -11.36 -2.55
CA SER A 179 23.98 -12.00 -1.59
C SER A 179 23.41 -11.00 -0.56
N LEU A 180 22.17 -11.20 -0.08
CA LEU A 180 21.64 -10.47 1.08
C LEU A 180 21.89 -11.17 2.42
N ARG A 181 22.46 -12.37 2.41
CA ARG A 181 22.67 -13.15 3.62
C ARG A 181 23.60 -12.43 4.58
N GLY A 182 23.12 -12.14 5.78
CA GLY A 182 23.87 -11.45 6.82
C GLY A 182 24.02 -9.93 6.58
N ARG A 183 23.32 -9.34 5.61
CA ARG A 183 23.49 -7.94 5.21
C ARG A 183 22.26 -7.07 5.54
N ILE A 184 22.46 -5.76 5.57
CA ILE A 184 21.40 -4.77 5.74
C ILE A 184 20.86 -4.39 4.35
N ALA A 185 19.59 -4.63 4.09
CA ALA A 185 18.97 -4.25 2.82
C ALA A 185 18.56 -2.77 2.85
N VAL A 186 19.02 -1.99 1.87
CA VAL A 186 18.60 -0.60 1.65
C VAL A 186 17.69 -0.57 0.42
N THR A 187 16.43 -0.21 0.62
CA THR A 187 15.39 -0.22 -0.42
C THR A 187 14.68 1.13 -0.48
N VAL A 188 14.02 1.41 -1.59
CA VAL A 188 13.25 2.64 -1.82
C VAL A 188 11.76 2.31 -1.83
N ARG A 189 10.94 3.22 -1.30
CA ARG A 189 9.48 3.14 -1.43
C ARG A 189 9.05 3.21 -2.89
N GLY A 190 8.05 2.39 -3.24
CA GLY A 190 7.54 2.33 -4.61
C GLY A 190 7.04 0.96 -5.07
N CYS A 191 7.13 -0.07 -4.23
CA CYS A 191 6.54 -1.39 -4.53
C CYS A 191 5.85 -2.00 -3.31
N GLY A 192 4.62 -2.46 -3.53
CA GLY A 192 3.88 -3.33 -2.62
C GLY A 192 3.69 -2.80 -1.20
N TYR A 193 3.20 -3.70 -0.36
CA TYR A 193 3.06 -3.48 1.07
C TYR A 193 4.41 -3.60 1.79
N ARG A 194 4.63 -2.75 2.80
CA ARG A 194 5.93 -2.62 3.50
C ARG A 194 6.38 -3.90 4.17
N GLY A 195 5.46 -4.57 4.88
CA GLY A 195 5.76 -5.83 5.53
C GLY A 195 6.20 -6.89 4.52
N GLY A 196 5.63 -6.87 3.30
CA GLY A 196 6.05 -7.76 2.22
C GLY A 196 7.49 -7.52 1.76
N VAL A 197 7.93 -6.26 1.71
CA VAL A 197 9.34 -5.91 1.44
C VAL A 197 10.26 -6.45 2.54
N VAL A 198 9.89 -6.23 3.81
CA VAL A 198 10.68 -6.72 4.95
C VAL A 198 10.75 -8.26 4.96
N ALA A 199 9.63 -8.93 4.70
CA ALA A 199 9.56 -10.40 4.65
C ALA A 199 10.38 -10.99 3.49
N ARG A 200 10.33 -10.38 2.29
CA ARG A 200 11.16 -10.82 1.16
C ARG A 200 12.65 -10.68 1.44
N ALA A 201 13.07 -9.53 1.99
CA ALA A 201 14.46 -9.32 2.37
C ALA A 201 14.91 -10.32 3.44
N ALA A 202 14.09 -10.56 4.45
CA ALA A 202 14.33 -11.58 5.48
C ALA A 202 14.47 -12.99 4.87
N GLY A 203 13.60 -13.34 3.92
CA GLY A 203 13.66 -14.61 3.19
C GLY A 203 14.94 -14.82 2.38
N LYS A 204 15.61 -13.73 1.97
CA LYS A 204 16.94 -13.74 1.34
C LYS A 204 18.10 -13.65 2.34
N GLY A 205 17.81 -13.69 3.65
CA GLY A 205 18.78 -13.72 4.73
C GLY A 205 19.29 -12.35 5.19
N ALA A 206 18.62 -11.25 4.82
CA ALA A 206 18.93 -9.93 5.36
C ALA A 206 18.72 -9.91 6.88
N VAL A 207 19.52 -9.11 7.60
CA VAL A 207 19.45 -8.98 9.07
C VAL A 207 18.71 -7.72 9.52
N ALA A 208 18.57 -6.74 8.64
CA ALA A 208 17.74 -5.55 8.85
C ALA A 208 17.35 -4.91 7.51
N VAL A 209 16.32 -4.06 7.53
CA VAL A 209 15.85 -3.34 6.34
C VAL A 209 15.71 -1.85 6.59
N LEU A 210 16.34 -1.04 5.75
CA LEU A 210 16.14 0.41 5.69
C LEU A 210 15.28 0.73 4.47
N ILE A 211 14.16 1.42 4.68
CA ILE A 211 13.23 1.78 3.62
C ILE A 211 13.24 3.29 3.43
N ALA A 212 13.84 3.73 2.33
CA ALA A 212 13.96 5.13 1.97
C ALA A 212 12.61 5.68 1.46
N GLY A 213 12.21 6.84 1.98
CA GLY A 213 11.09 7.61 1.44
C GLY A 213 11.31 8.08 -0.01
N HIS A 214 10.36 8.86 -0.51
CA HIS A 214 10.43 9.42 -1.86
C HIS A 214 11.45 10.58 -1.94
N ALA A 215 11.77 10.98 -3.17
CA ALA A 215 12.80 11.99 -3.45
C ALA A 215 12.43 13.41 -2.99
N ASP A 216 11.21 13.61 -2.49
CA ASP A 216 10.71 14.86 -1.90
C ASP A 216 11.24 15.12 -0.48
N GLY A 217 12.05 14.21 0.07
CA GLY A 217 12.73 14.37 1.36
C GLY A 217 11.93 13.88 2.56
N GLY A 218 10.67 13.45 2.35
CA GLY A 218 9.80 12.93 3.40
C GLY A 218 10.17 11.51 3.85
N VAL A 219 9.84 11.17 5.11
CA VAL A 219 10.02 9.82 5.65
C VAL A 219 8.67 9.10 5.81
N GLU A 220 8.44 8.07 5.00
CA GLU A 220 7.15 7.33 5.01
C GLU A 220 7.05 6.38 6.21
N ARG A 221 6.17 6.72 7.16
CA ARG A 221 5.79 5.85 8.29
C ARG A 221 4.89 4.70 7.79
N GLY A 222 4.64 3.71 8.65
CA GLY A 222 3.61 2.70 8.36
C GLY A 222 3.81 1.39 9.09
N ALA A 223 2.77 0.57 9.12
CA ALA A 223 2.82 -0.77 9.68
C ALA A 223 3.58 -1.74 8.77
N VAL A 224 4.24 -2.71 9.38
CA VAL A 224 4.94 -3.82 8.69
C VAL A 224 4.38 -5.20 9.05
N LEU A 225 3.18 -5.29 9.65
CA LEU A 225 2.51 -6.56 9.96
C LEU A 225 2.28 -7.40 8.69
N LEU A 226 2.70 -8.66 8.71
CA LEU A 226 2.70 -9.54 7.54
C LEU A 226 1.34 -10.13 7.17
N GLY A 227 0.33 -10.03 8.04
CA GLY A 227 -0.97 -10.60 7.72
C GLY A 227 -2.10 -10.25 8.68
N GLY A 228 -3.32 -10.54 8.21
CA GLY A 228 -4.58 -10.46 8.93
C GLY A 228 -5.11 -9.03 9.10
N PRO A 229 -6.43 -8.79 8.93
CA PRO A 229 -7.07 -7.58 9.42
C PRO A 229 -7.14 -7.60 10.97
N GLY A 230 -7.41 -6.45 11.57
CA GLY A 230 -7.66 -6.32 13.01
C GLY A 230 -6.42 -6.46 13.89
N ASP A 231 -6.67 -6.50 15.21
CA ASP A 231 -5.64 -6.61 16.25
C ASP A 231 -4.84 -7.92 16.10
N PRO A 232 -3.49 -7.88 16.11
CA PRO A 232 -2.64 -9.07 16.15
C PRO A 232 -2.99 -10.09 17.23
N LEU A 233 -3.45 -9.63 18.40
CA LEU A 233 -3.69 -10.47 19.57
C LEU A 233 -5.11 -11.06 19.64
N THR A 234 -6.04 -10.58 18.82
CA THR A 234 -7.44 -11.06 18.78
C THR A 234 -7.89 -11.40 17.36
N PRO A 235 -7.24 -12.38 16.69
CA PRO A 235 -7.53 -12.70 15.29
C PRO A 235 -8.93 -13.28 15.12
N GLY A 236 -9.88 -12.44 14.69
CA GLY A 236 -11.25 -12.84 14.38
C GLY A 236 -12.30 -12.37 15.39
N TRP A 237 -11.90 -11.71 16.49
CA TRP A 237 -12.83 -11.13 17.45
C TRP A 237 -12.39 -9.72 17.89
N ALA A 238 -13.30 -9.02 18.57
CA ALA A 238 -13.07 -7.67 19.03
C ALA A 238 -12.07 -7.63 20.20
N ALA A 239 -11.12 -6.69 20.14
CA ALA A 239 -10.22 -6.34 21.25
C ALA A 239 -10.95 -5.50 22.32
N ALA A 240 -12.11 -5.98 22.78
CA ALA A 240 -12.90 -5.36 23.82
C ALA A 240 -12.25 -5.54 25.20
N ASP A 241 -12.74 -4.81 26.20
CA ASP A 241 -12.33 -5.03 27.58
C ASP A 241 -12.70 -6.46 28.04
N GLY A 242 -11.78 -7.09 28.77
CA GLY A 242 -11.90 -8.50 29.18
C GLY A 242 -11.85 -9.55 28.05
N ALA A 243 -11.64 -9.16 26.79
CA ALA A 243 -11.55 -10.11 25.69
C ALA A 243 -10.32 -11.03 25.82
N GLU A 244 -10.46 -12.28 25.40
CA GLU A 244 -9.32 -13.22 25.27
C GLU A 244 -8.27 -12.63 24.33
N ARG A 245 -7.00 -12.78 24.71
CA ARG A 245 -5.85 -12.33 23.91
C ARG A 245 -4.84 -13.44 23.80
N LEU A 246 -4.43 -13.70 22.56
CA LEU A 246 -3.37 -14.66 22.29
C LEU A 246 -2.02 -14.09 22.73
N GLY A 247 -1.15 -14.97 23.22
CA GLY A 247 0.23 -14.62 23.56
C GLY A 247 1.09 -14.35 22.32
N PHE A 248 2.19 -13.61 22.50
CA PHE A 248 3.15 -13.34 21.42
C PHE A 248 3.86 -14.59 20.91
N ASP A 249 3.87 -15.68 21.67
CA ASP A 249 4.42 -16.98 21.34
C ASP A 249 3.44 -17.85 20.50
N HIS A 250 2.15 -17.52 20.53
CA HIS A 250 1.13 -18.22 19.75
C HIS A 250 1.40 -18.09 18.24
N GLU A 251 1.34 -19.20 17.52
CA GLU A 251 1.72 -19.28 16.11
C GLU A 251 0.95 -18.29 15.22
N ALA A 252 -0.37 -18.17 15.43
CA ALA A 252 -1.22 -17.22 14.71
C ALA A 252 -0.82 -15.74 14.94
N VAL A 253 -0.20 -15.43 16.08
CA VAL A 253 0.31 -14.09 16.40
C VAL A 253 1.69 -13.93 15.77
N ARG A 254 2.62 -14.86 16.03
CA ARG A 254 4.01 -14.83 15.54
C ARG A 254 4.11 -14.63 14.04
N ARG A 255 3.29 -15.35 13.26
CA ARG A 255 3.29 -15.27 11.79
C ARG A 255 2.88 -13.88 11.25
N ARG A 256 2.26 -13.02 12.08
CA ARG A 256 1.85 -11.66 11.69
C ARG A 256 2.96 -10.62 11.84
N PHE A 257 4.06 -10.92 12.54
CA PHE A 257 5.14 -9.97 12.77
C PHE A 257 6.35 -10.23 11.87
N PRO A 258 7.06 -9.19 11.40
CA PRO A 258 8.38 -9.37 10.79
C PRO A 258 9.38 -10.01 11.75
N THR A 259 10.31 -10.78 11.19
CA THR A 259 11.36 -11.46 11.95
C THR A 259 12.65 -10.65 12.10
N ILE A 260 12.81 -9.60 11.29
CA ILE A 260 13.99 -8.72 11.30
C ILE A 260 13.60 -7.27 11.53
N PRO A 261 14.44 -6.47 12.20
CA PRO A 261 14.18 -5.06 12.41
C PRO A 261 14.16 -4.29 11.08
N SER A 262 13.29 -3.28 11.02
CA SER A 262 13.22 -2.37 9.89
C SER A 262 12.93 -0.94 10.36
N MET A 263 13.42 0.04 9.60
CA MET A 263 13.12 1.45 9.86
C MET A 263 12.98 2.25 8.57
N PRO A 264 12.12 3.28 8.56
CA PRO A 264 12.06 4.20 7.45
C PRO A 264 13.16 5.25 7.60
N VAL A 265 13.75 5.67 6.48
CA VAL A 265 14.80 6.69 6.44
C VAL A 265 14.51 7.72 5.36
N SER A 266 15.08 8.92 5.49
CA SER A 266 14.98 9.93 4.43
C SER A 266 15.74 9.50 3.18
N ALA A 267 15.38 10.10 2.05
CA ALA A 267 16.10 9.84 0.80
C ALA A 267 17.59 10.23 0.91
N ASP A 268 17.90 11.32 1.60
CA ASP A 268 19.28 11.78 1.83
C ASP A 268 20.08 10.79 2.67
N THR A 269 19.45 10.23 3.71
CA THR A 269 20.06 9.19 4.57
C THR A 269 20.40 7.95 3.76
N ALA A 270 19.44 7.46 2.95
CA ALA A 270 19.67 6.33 2.07
C ALA A 270 20.75 6.65 1.02
N ALA A 271 20.74 7.85 0.44
CA ALA A 271 21.73 8.26 -0.54
C ALA A 271 23.13 8.37 0.08
N ALA A 272 23.27 8.81 1.34
CA ALA A 272 24.54 8.80 2.06
C ALA A 272 25.09 7.38 2.23
N ILE A 273 24.23 6.43 2.60
CA ILE A 273 24.60 5.01 2.69
C ILE A 273 25.01 4.48 1.32
N VAL A 274 24.17 4.69 0.30
CA VAL A 274 24.41 4.18 -1.06
C VAL A 274 25.68 4.77 -1.68
N ARG A 275 25.99 6.05 -1.44
CA ARG A 275 27.25 6.67 -1.89
C ARG A 275 28.49 6.10 -1.21
N SER A 276 28.35 5.63 0.03
CA SER A 276 29.44 4.94 0.73
C SER A 276 29.67 3.50 0.25
N LEU A 277 28.72 2.92 -0.52
CA LEU A 277 28.92 1.60 -1.08
C LEU A 277 29.97 1.66 -2.21
N GLY A 278 31.00 0.82 -2.11
CA GLY A 278 31.83 0.46 -3.25
C GLY A 278 31.06 -0.41 -4.26
N GLY A 279 31.67 -0.73 -5.40
CA GLY A 279 31.21 -1.83 -6.28
C GLY A 279 30.51 -1.46 -7.60
N LEU A 280 29.85 -2.46 -8.21
CA LEU A 280 29.32 -2.42 -9.57
C LEU A 280 28.09 -1.49 -9.71
N ALA A 281 27.99 -0.78 -10.83
CA ALA A 281 26.79 0.00 -11.13
C ALA A 281 25.57 -0.92 -11.34
N LEU A 282 24.39 -0.51 -10.88
CA LEU A 282 23.15 -1.26 -11.14
C LEU A 282 22.89 -1.43 -12.66
N PRO A 283 22.44 -2.62 -13.10
CA PRO A 283 22.00 -2.85 -14.48
C PRO A 283 20.84 -1.92 -14.85
N ARG A 284 20.75 -1.51 -16.13
CA ARG A 284 19.72 -0.57 -16.63
C ARG A 284 18.28 -0.95 -16.24
N ALA A 285 17.95 -2.25 -16.20
CA ALA A 285 16.63 -2.74 -15.85
C ALA A 285 16.25 -2.57 -14.36
N GLY A 286 17.24 -2.40 -13.47
CA GLY A 286 17.06 -2.17 -12.03
C GLY A 286 17.47 -0.76 -11.58
N ARG A 287 17.81 0.12 -12.52
CA ARG A 287 18.10 1.52 -12.19
C ARG A 287 16.80 2.23 -11.85
N PRO A 288 16.75 2.96 -10.73
CA PRO A 288 15.65 3.87 -10.51
C PRO A 288 15.67 4.97 -11.59
N SER A 289 14.51 5.59 -11.83
CA SER A 289 14.30 6.61 -12.87
C SER A 289 15.49 7.59 -13.00
N ALA A 290 15.78 8.10 -14.20
CA ALA A 290 16.83 9.11 -14.40
C ALA A 290 16.63 10.39 -13.54
N ARG A 291 15.41 10.63 -13.04
CA ARG A 291 15.08 11.70 -12.07
C ARG A 291 15.24 11.29 -10.60
N SER A 292 15.60 10.04 -10.34
CA SER A 292 15.81 9.51 -9.00
C SER A 292 17.18 9.94 -8.46
N PRO A 293 17.27 10.36 -7.18
CA PRO A 293 18.55 10.64 -6.53
C PRO A 293 19.48 9.41 -6.48
N TYR A 294 18.95 8.22 -6.78
CA TYR A 294 19.69 6.96 -6.83
C TYR A 294 20.08 6.54 -8.26
N ALA A 295 19.94 7.40 -9.29
CA ALA A 295 20.23 7.04 -10.69
C ALA A 295 21.69 6.59 -10.93
N ALA A 296 22.62 6.99 -10.05
CA ALA A 296 24.03 6.61 -10.05
C ALA A 296 24.39 5.55 -8.99
N SER A 297 23.40 4.94 -8.32
CA SER A 297 23.65 4.01 -7.22
C SER A 297 24.42 2.77 -7.69
N ARG A 298 25.48 2.44 -6.95
CA ARG A 298 26.29 1.24 -7.09
C ARG A 298 25.82 0.21 -6.07
N VAL A 299 25.97 -1.06 -6.42
CA VAL A 299 25.74 -2.19 -5.52
C VAL A 299 27.08 -2.55 -4.90
N ALA A 300 27.10 -2.70 -3.57
CA ALA A 300 28.23 -3.27 -2.86
C ALA A 300 28.57 -4.64 -3.48
N THR A 301 29.69 -4.70 -4.18
CA THR A 301 30.39 -5.94 -4.46
C THR A 301 31.47 -6.05 -3.41
N GLY A 302 31.53 -7.19 -2.74
CA GLY A 302 32.71 -7.55 -1.94
C GLY A 302 33.97 -7.47 -2.78
#